data_AF-A0A382Z2F4-F1
#
_entry.id   AF-A0A382Z2F4-F1
#
_cell.length_a   1.000
_cell.length_b   1.000
_cell.length_c   1.000
_cell.angle_alpha   90.00
_cell.angle_beta   90.00
_cell.angle_gamma   90.00
#
_symmetry.space_group_name_H-M   'P 1'
#
loop_
_entity.id
_entity.type
_entity.pdbx_description
1 polymer ?
#
loop_
_entity_poly.entity_id
_entity_poly.type
_entity_poly.pdbx_seq_one_letter_code
_entity_poly.pdbx_strand_id
1 'polypeptide(L)' 'MQFLNFKEGQFINFLAFRRIAAIISAVLILAGIGSVTVHKGLKYGIDFRGGTNVQIQFTT' A
#
# COMPACT_ATOMS: atom_id res chain seq x y z
N MET A 1 -22.39 4.65 8.89
CA MET A 1 -21.49 5.62 8.22
C MET A 1 -21.45 6.93 9.03
N GLN A 2 -21.12 6.87 10.33
CA GLN A 2 -21.16 8.03 11.24
C GLN A 2 -19.97 7.97 12.21
N PHE A 3 -18.75 7.97 11.66
CA PHE A 3 -17.52 7.92 12.47
C PHE A 3 -16.88 9.29 12.66
N LEU A 4 -17.35 10.32 11.96
CA LEU A 4 -16.72 11.64 11.98
C LEU A 4 -17.78 12.70 12.34
N ASN A 5 -17.83 13.04 13.63
CA ASN A 5 -18.65 14.12 14.17
C ASN A 5 -17.83 15.43 14.08
N PHE A 6 -17.79 16.03 12.89
CA PHE A 6 -17.18 17.35 12.73
C PHE A 6 -18.18 18.42 13.20
N LYS A 7 -17.83 19.18 14.24
CA LYS A 7 -18.60 20.38 14.59
C LYS A 7 -18.47 21.40 13.45
N GLU A 8 -19.58 22.04 13.06
CA GLU A 8 -19.56 23.12 12.07
C GLU A 8 -18.53 24.19 12.48
N GLY A 9 -17.64 24.55 11.56
CA GLY A 9 -16.54 25.50 11.82
C GLY A 9 -15.22 24.90 12.33
N GLN A 10 -15.07 23.56 12.44
CA GLN A 10 -13.76 22.97 12.70
C GLN A 10 -12.86 22.96 11.45
N PHE A 11 -11.78 23.75 11.51
CA PHE A 11 -10.72 23.72 10.51
C PHE A 11 -9.57 22.82 10.99
N ILE A 12 -9.36 21.70 10.29
CA ILE A 12 -8.21 20.83 10.53
C ILE A 12 -7.01 21.43 9.80
N ASN A 13 -5.94 21.75 10.53
CA ASN A 13 -4.71 22.27 9.94
C ASN A 13 -3.83 21.14 9.39
N PHE A 14 -4.16 20.66 8.19
CA PHE A 14 -3.37 19.63 7.49
C PHE A 14 -1.95 20.10 7.18
N LEU A 15 -1.76 21.40 6.96
CA LEU A 15 -0.46 21.95 6.58
C LEU A 15 0.56 21.86 7.74
N ALA A 16 0.10 21.95 8.99
CA ALA A 16 0.93 21.75 10.16
C ALA A 16 1.58 20.35 10.19
N PHE A 17 0.88 19.33 9.70
CA PHE A 17 1.35 17.94 9.73
C PHE A 17 2.12 17.51 8.48
N ARG A 18 2.26 18.36 7.46
CA ARG A 18 2.85 18.00 6.16
C ARG A 18 4.23 17.34 6.25
N ARG A 19 5.08 17.81 7.17
CA ARG A 19 6.44 17.30 7.34
C ARG A 19 6.45 15.90 7.96
N ILE A 20 5.63 15.71 9.00
CA ILE A 20 5.49 14.41 9.67
C ILE A 20 4.89 13.39 8.70
N ALA A 21 3.84 13.77 7.97
CA ALA A 21 3.23 12.94 6.95
C ALA A 21 4.26 12.53 5.86
N ALA A 22 5.04 13.49 5.35
CA ALA A 22 6.08 13.21 4.35
C ALA A 22 7.16 12.25 4.85
N ILE A 23 7.60 12.38 6.11
CA ILE A 23 8.59 11.47 6.72
C ILE A 23 8.01 10.06 6.83
N ILE A 24 6.78 9.92 7.35
CA ILE A 24 6.12 8.62 7.49
C ILE A 24 5.96 7.97 6.11
N SER A 25 5.51 8.72 5.10
CA SER A 25 5.42 8.23 3.73
C SER A 25 6.76 7.77 3.18
N ALA A 26 7.82 8.56 3.38
CA ALA A 26 9.16 8.20 2.93
C ALA A 26 9.65 6.90 3.58
N VAL A 27 9.47 6.73 4.89
CA VAL A 27 9.82 5.50 5.60
C VAL A 27 9.07 4.29 5.05
N LEU A 28 7.75 4.42 4.80
CA LEU A 28 6.95 3.34 4.24
C LEU A 28 7.39 2.94 2.82
N ILE A 29 7.69 3.92 1.97
CA ILE A 29 8.21 3.68 0.63
C ILE A 29 9.55 2.94 0.70
N LEU A 30 10.47 3.40 1.55
CA LEU A 30 11.77 2.76 1.73
C LEU A 30 11.63 1.35 2.29
N ALA A 31 10.74 1.12 3.24
CA ALA A 31 10.44 -0.21 3.77
C ALA A 31 9.88 -1.13 2.68
N GLY A 32 9.00 -0.62 1.80
CA GLY A 32 8.48 -1.35 0.65
C GLY A 32 9.59 -1.75 -0.33
N ILE A 33 10.44 -0.81 -0.74
CA ILE A 33 11.58 -1.06 -1.63
C ILE A 33 12.57 -2.04 -0.99
N GLY A 34 12.88 -1.84 0.29
CA GLY A 34 13.74 -2.72 1.07
C GLY A 34 13.20 -4.15 1.13
N SER A 35 11.90 -4.31 1.37
CA SER A 35 11.23 -5.61 1.37
C SER A 35 11.36 -6.32 0.02
N VAL A 36 11.11 -5.61 -1.09
CA VAL A 36 11.27 -6.17 -2.45
C VAL A 36 12.70 -6.64 -2.69
N THR A 37 13.70 -5.86 -2.25
CA THR A 37 15.12 -6.19 -2.46
C THR A 37 15.54 -7.40 -1.62
N VAL A 38 15.16 -7.45 -0.34
CA VAL A 38 15.49 -8.54 0.59
C VAL A 38 14.84 -9.87 0.16
N HIS A 39 13.62 -9.84 -0.35
CA HIS A 39 12.88 -11.05 -0.78
C HIS A 39 13.22 -11.53 -2.21
N LYS A 40 14.34 -11.06 -2.78
CA LYS A 40 14.82 -11.43 -4.14
C LYS A 40 13.88 -10.98 -5.26
N GLY A 41 13.25 -9.82 -5.10
CA GLY A 41 12.40 -9.20 -6.11
C GLY A 41 10.91 -9.47 -5.92
N LEU A 42 10.11 -9.03 -6.89
CA LEU A 42 8.66 -9.23 -6.89
C LEU A 42 8.31 -10.66 -7.33
N LYS A 43 7.15 -11.16 -6.86
CA LYS A 43 6.58 -12.42 -7.34
C LYS A 43 5.93 -12.19 -8.70
N TYR A 44 6.74 -12.26 -9.74
CA TYR A 44 6.28 -12.13 -11.12
C TYR A 44 5.37 -13.30 -11.52
N GLY A 45 4.22 -13.00 -12.11
CA GLY A 45 3.29 -13.98 -12.68
C GLY A 45 3.70 -14.43 -14.08
N ILE A 46 2.82 -15.20 -14.72
CA ILE A 46 3.04 -15.75 -16.07
C ILE A 46 3.23 -14.66 -17.14
N ASP A 47 2.62 -13.49 -16.97
CA ASP A 47 2.73 -12.35 -17.91
C ASP A 47 4.16 -11.78 -17.99
N PHE A 48 4.97 -12.00 -16.96
CA PHE A 48 6.33 -11.45 -16.86
C PHE A 48 7.43 -12.51 -16.91
N ARG A 49 7.19 -13.74 -16.45
CA ARG A 49 8.18 -14.85 -16.49
C ARG A 49 7.96 -15.81 -17.65
N GLY A 50 6.81 -15.76 -18.31
CA GLY A 50 6.34 -16.82 -19.20
C GLY A 50 5.95 -18.08 -18.43
N GLY A 51 5.21 -18.97 -19.10
CA GLY A 51 4.73 -20.23 -18.54
C GLY A 51 3.21 -20.35 -18.58
N THR A 52 2.71 -21.49 -18.10
CA THR A 52 1.29 -21.83 -18.14
C THR A 52 0.69 -21.76 -16.74
N ASN A 53 -0.39 -20.99 -16.56
CA ASN A 53 -1.18 -21.04 -15.33
C ASN A 53 -2.25 -22.12 -15.48
N VAL A 54 -2.20 -23.14 -14.64
CA VAL A 54 -3.21 -24.19 -14.57
C VAL A 54 -4.08 -23.91 -13.36
N GLN A 55 -5.33 -23.51 -13.61
CA GLN A 55 -6.29 -23.22 -12.55
C GLN A 55 -7.28 -24.38 -12.46
N ILE A 56 -7.28 -25.07 -11.32
CA ILE A 56 -8.16 -26.22 -11.07
C ILE A 56 -9.29 -25.75 -10.19
N GLN A 57 -10.53 -25.92 -10.65
CA GLN A 57 -11.72 -25.60 -9.87
C GLN A 57 -12.36 -26.90 -9.42
N PHE A 58 -12.42 -27.11 -8.11
CA PHE A 58 -13.09 -28.26 -7.54
C PHE A 58 -14.56 -27.92 -7.33
N THR A 59 -15.45 -28.63 -8.00
CA THR A 59 -16.86 -28.70 -7.59
C THR A 59 -16.98 -29.82 -6.58
N THR A 60 -17.61 -29.54 -5.44
CA THR A 60 -18.16 -30.60 -4.58
C THR A 60 -19.33 -31.25 -5.30
#